data_AF-X0ZKZ3-F1
#
_entry.id   AF-X0ZKZ3-F1
#
_cell.length_a   1.000
_cell.length_b   1.000
_cell.length_c   1.000
_cell.angle_alpha   90.00
_cell.angle_beta   90.00
_cell.angle_gamma   90.00
#
_symmetry.space_group_name_H-M   'P 1'
#
loop_
_entity.id
_entity.type
_entity.pdbx_description
1 polymer ?
#
loop_
_entity_poly.entity_id
_entity_poly.type
_entity_poly.pdbx_seq_one_letter_code
_entity_poly.pdbx_strand_id
1 'polypeptide(L)'
;MNFLATGTFVFISSQIYFLHHNKKGAILGLILGTLAMTLIMVPANLIITPLYLGVEREIVVKMLIPTIIPFNILKGIISGVLTFILYKRLYPLIISR
;
A
#
# COMPACT_ATOMS: atom_id res chain seq x y z
N MET A 1 4.96 9.64 -5.82
CA MET A 1 3.69 9.02 -5.38
C MET A 1 3.77 7.50 -5.32
N ASN A 2 3.94 6.80 -6.45
CA ASN A 2 3.89 5.32 -6.47
C ASN A 2 4.97 4.65 -5.63
N PHE A 3 6.19 5.18 -5.65
CA PHE A 3 7.27 4.69 -4.79
C PHE A 3 6.93 4.78 -3.30
N LEU A 4 6.38 5.91 -2.83
CA LEU A 4 5.94 6.07 -1.44
C LEU A 4 4.83 5.09 -1.08
N ALA A 5 3.83 4.95 -1.96
CA ALA A 5 2.71 4.05 -1.74
C ALA A 5 3.17 2.59 -1.62
N THR A 6 3.79 2.08 -2.69
CA THR A 6 4.20 0.68 -2.77
C THR A 6 5.33 0.38 -1.79
N GLY A 7 6.29 1.29 -1.63
CA GLY A 7 7.38 1.15 -0.66
C GLY A 7 6.88 1.03 0.77
N THR A 8 5.93 1.89 1.18
CA THR A 8 5.30 1.80 2.51
C THR A 8 4.57 0.47 2.68
N PHE A 9 3.74 0.09 1.71
CA PHE A 9 2.98 -1.16 1.76
C PHE A 9 3.90 -2.37 1.92
N VAL A 10 4.92 -2.49 1.07
CA VAL A 10 5.88 -3.61 1.06
C VAL A 10 6.68 -3.61 2.35
N PHE A 11 7.19 -2.46 2.79
CA PHE A 11 7.98 -2.37 4.01
C PHE A 11 7.20 -2.85 5.23
N ILE A 12 6.03 -2.26 5.50
CA ILE A 12 5.24 -2.60 6.69
C ILE A 12 4.75 -4.06 6.64
N SER A 13 4.23 -4.50 5.50
CA SER A 13 3.73 -5.88 5.38
C SER A 13 4.84 -6.92 5.53
N SER A 14 6.02 -6.67 4.96
CA SER A 14 7.16 -7.58 5.05
C SER A 14 7.73 -7.63 6.46
N GLN A 15 7.85 -6.49 7.15
CA GLN A 15 8.38 -6.46 8.52
C GLN A 15 7.48 -7.22 9.49
N ILE A 16 6.16 -7.05 9.41
CA ILE A 16 5.22 -7.79 10.27
C ILE A 16 5.29 -9.29 9.97
N TYR A 17 5.36 -9.68 8.70
CA TYR A 17 5.47 -11.09 8.32
C TYR A 17 6.83 -11.71 8.71
N PHE A 18 7.90 -10.92 8.70
CA PHE A 18 9.22 -11.34 9.17
C PHE A 18 9.20 -11.66 10.67
N LEU A 19 8.56 -10.82 11.48
CA LEU A 19 8.41 -11.05 12.93
C LEU A 19 7.45 -12.20 13.26
N HIS A 20 6.38 -12.36 12.47
CA HIS A 20 5.36 -13.38 12.67
C HIS A 20 5.17 -14.23 11.42
N HIS A 21 6.11 -15.14 11.18
CA HIS A 21 6.18 -15.94 9.94
C HIS A 21 5.13 -17.06 9.88
N ASN A 22 3.85 -16.69 9.88
CA ASN A 22 2.71 -17.59 9.77
C ASN A 22 1.56 -16.93 8.97
N LYS A 23 0.48 -17.68 8.70
CA LYS A 23 -0.66 -17.17 7.91
C LYS A 23 -1.32 -15.93 8.55
N LYS A 24 -1.43 -15.89 9.89
CA LYS A 24 -2.04 -14.75 10.60
C LYS A 24 -1.16 -13.50 10.48
N GLY A 25 0.16 -13.66 10.62
CA GLY A 25 1.12 -12.57 10.44
C GLY A 25 1.14 -12.04 9.01
N ALA A 26 1.00 -12.90 7.99
CA ALA A 26 0.85 -12.47 6.61
C ALA A 26 -0.42 -11.62 6.41
N ILE A 27 -1.58 -12.10 6.88
CA ILE A 27 -2.84 -11.35 6.78
C ILE A 27 -2.74 -10.01 7.52
N LEU A 28 -2.25 -10.02 8.75
CA LEU A 28 -2.07 -8.81 9.56
C LEU A 28 -1.11 -7.82 8.89
N GLY A 29 0.00 -8.31 8.34
CA GLY A 29 0.98 -7.49 7.62
C GLY A 29 0.36 -6.80 6.40
N LEU A 30 -0.44 -7.51 5.61
CA LEU A 30 -1.11 -6.93 4.43
C LEU A 30 -2.18 -5.89 4.80
N ILE A 31 -2.93 -6.13 5.89
CA ILE A 31 -3.91 -5.16 6.42
C ILE A 31 -3.19 -3.90 6.91
N LEU A 32 -2.22 -4.05 7.80
CA LEU A 32 -1.48 -2.91 8.37
C LEU A 32 -0.66 -2.18 7.32
N GLY A 33 -0.09 -2.90 6.34
CA GLY A 33 0.58 -2.31 5.19
C GLY A 33 -0.36 -1.47 4.32
N THR A 34 -1.60 -1.94 4.10
CA THR A 34 -2.62 -1.19 3.34
C THR A 34 -3.02 0.09 4.07
N LEU A 35 -3.22 0.01 5.39
CA LEU A 35 -3.56 1.16 6.22
C LEU A 35 -2.42 2.18 6.28
N ALA A 36 -1.18 1.72 6.48
CA ALA A 36 -0.01 2.58 6.50
C ALA A 36 0.22 3.29 5.16
N MET A 37 0.09 2.57 4.04
CA MET A 37 0.14 3.16 2.69
C MET A 37 -0.94 4.22 2.52
N THR A 38 -2.18 3.92 2.89
CA THR A 38 -3.30 4.86 2.77
C THR A 38 -3.06 6.12 3.59
N LEU A 39 -2.55 5.98 4.82
CA LEU A 39 -2.23 7.10 5.70
C LEU A 39 -1.13 7.99 5.13
N ILE A 40 -0.04 7.41 4.60
CA ILE A 40 1.05 8.17 3.97
C ILE A 40 0.60 8.85 2.67
N MET A 41 -0.35 8.24 1.95
CA MET A 41 -0.84 8.78 0.69
C MET A 41 -1.74 10.01 0.85
N VAL A 42 -2.33 10.24 2.03
CA VAL A 42 -3.08 11.47 2.32
C VAL A 42 -2.18 12.73 2.24
N PRO A 43 -1.14 12.89 3.07
CA PRO A 43 -0.25 14.05 2.99
C PRO A 43 0.53 14.09 1.67
N ALA A 44 0.92 12.94 1.10
CA ALA A 44 1.61 12.90 -0.19
C ALA A 44 0.74 13.49 -1.31
N ASN A 45 -0.56 13.16 -1.36
CA ASN A 45 -1.50 13.76 -2.32
C ASN A 45 -1.72 15.26 -2.08
N LEU A 46 -1.85 15.69 -0.83
CA LEU A 46 -2.04 17.11 -0.51
C LEU A 46 -0.85 18.01 -0.90
N ILE A 47 0.35 17.44 -1.02
CA ILE A 47 1.56 18.16 -1.41
C ILE A 47 1.82 18.03 -2.90
N ILE A 48 1.86 16.80 -3.43
CA ILE A 48 2.36 16.55 -4.79
C ILE A 48 1.25 16.72 -5.84
N THR A 49 0.00 16.32 -5.57
CA THR A 49 -1.10 16.41 -6.54
C THR A 49 -1.43 17.83 -6.99
N PRO A 50 -1.52 18.86 -6.11
CA PRO A 50 -1.79 20.22 -6.58
C PRO A 50 -0.64 20.77 -7.43
N LEU A 51 0.61 20.43 -7.09
CA LEU A 51 1.78 20.80 -7.89
C LEU A 51 1.81 20.09 -9.26
N TYR A 52 1.42 18.82 -9.29
CA TYR A 52 1.42 18.01 -10.50
C TYR A 52 0.29 18.39 -11.47
N LEU A 53 -0.90 18.67 -10.96
CA LEU A 53 -2.08 19.01 -11.78
C LEU A 53 -2.26 20.52 -12.01
N GLY A 54 -1.50 21.37 -11.31
CA GLY A 54 -1.66 22.82 -11.38
C GLY A 54 -2.99 23.31 -10.79
N VAL A 55 -3.51 22.62 -9.77
CA VAL A 55 -4.81 22.93 -9.15
C VAL A 55 -4.63 23.37 -7.70
N GLU A 56 -5.62 24.08 -7.16
CA GLU A 56 -5.62 24.46 -5.75
C GLU A 56 -5.69 23.25 -4.82
N ARG A 57 -5.03 23.35 -3.66
CA ARG A 57 -5.02 22.29 -2.65
C ARG A 57 -6.43 21.91 -2.18
N GLU A 58 -7.37 22.86 -2.17
CA GLU A 58 -8.75 22.62 -1.73
C GLU A 58 -9.47 21.60 -2.62
N ILE A 59 -9.18 21.57 -3.92
CA ILE A 59 -9.71 20.57 -4.85
C ILE A 59 -9.25 19.17 -4.42
N VAL A 60 -7.97 19.03 -4.06
CA VAL A 60 -7.41 17.75 -3.61
C VAL A 60 -7.99 17.31 -2.26
N VAL A 61 -8.26 18.25 -1.35
CA VAL A 61 -8.95 17.95 -0.08
C VAL A 61 -10.33 17.34 -0.35
N LYS A 62 -11.10 17.92 -1.28
CA LYS A 62 -12.42 17.40 -1.69
C LYS A 62 -12.33 16.00 -2.31
N MET A 63 -11.18 15.64 -2.90
CA MET A 63 -10.91 14.30 -3.47
C MET A 63 -10.43 13.26 -2.45
N LEU A 64 -10.07 13.67 -1.21
CA LEU A 64 -9.47 12.74 -0.23
C LEU A 64 -10.38 11.56 0.10
N ILE A 65 -11.59 11.86 0.57
CA ILE A 65 -12.57 10.86 0.99
C ILE A 65 -13.17 10.09 -0.21
N PRO A 66 -13.65 10.74 -1.29
CA PRO A 66 -14.31 10.00 -2.36
C PRO A 66 -13.35 9.27 -3.30
N THR A 67 -12.08 9.68 -3.39
CA THR A 67 -11.16 9.17 -4.42
C THR A 67 -9.86 8.63 -3.83
N ILE A 68 -9.08 9.45 -3.14
CA ILE A 68 -7.69 9.11 -2.77
C ILE A 68 -7.65 7.96 -1.75
N ILE A 69 -8.45 8.03 -0.69
CA ILE A 69 -8.50 7.00 0.35
C ILE A 69 -9.05 5.68 -0.23
N PRO A 70 -10.22 5.64 -0.88
CA PRO A 70 -10.75 4.42 -1.48
C PRO A 70 -9.82 3.79 -2.50
N PHE A 71 -9.18 4.60 -3.36
CA PHE A 71 -8.23 4.11 -4.37
C PHE A 71 -7.03 3.40 -3.72
N ASN A 72 -6.43 3.99 -2.68
CA ASN A 72 -5.29 3.39 -2.01
C ASN A 72 -5.68 2.12 -1.24
N ILE A 73 -6.84 2.11 -0.58
CA ILE A 73 -7.35 0.90 0.09
C ILE A 73 -7.56 -0.22 -0.92
N LEU A 74 -8.26 0.05 -2.03
CA LEU A 74 -8.49 -0.93 -3.09
C LEU A 74 -7.18 -1.46 -3.67
N LYS A 75 -6.23 -0.55 -3.94
CA LYS A 75 -4.89 -0.91 -4.43
C LYS A 75 -4.17 -1.84 -3.45
N GLY A 76 -4.24 -1.57 -2.15
CA GLY A 76 -3.63 -2.39 -1.10
C GLY A 76 -4.30 -3.76 -0.99
N ILE A 77 -5.63 -3.83 -1.06
CA ILE A 77 -6.40 -5.08 -1.05
C ILE A 77 -6.01 -5.95 -2.25
N ILE A 78 -6.03 -5.41 -3.47
CA ILE A 78 -5.70 -6.16 -4.69
C ILE A 78 -4.26 -6.67 -4.60
N SER A 79 -3.31 -5.80 -4.26
CA SER A 79 -1.90 -6.17 -4.13
C SER A 79 -1.69 -7.23 -3.05
N GLY A 80 -2.39 -7.11 -1.93
CA GLY A 80 -2.32 -8.06 -0.82
C GLY A 80 -2.92 -9.42 -1.13
N VAL A 81 -4.10 -9.46 -1.76
CA VAL A 81 -4.74 -10.72 -2.19
C VAL A 81 -3.85 -11.45 -3.20
N LEU A 82 -3.33 -10.74 -4.21
CA LEU A 82 -2.42 -11.33 -5.20
C LEU A 82 -1.16 -11.86 -4.51
N THR A 83 -0.55 -11.08 -3.62
CA THR A 83 0.64 -11.51 -2.88
C THR A 83 0.36 -12.75 -2.04
N PHE A 84 -0.76 -12.78 -1.31
CA PHE A 84 -1.12 -13.90 -0.45
C PHE A 84 -1.28 -15.21 -1.22
N ILE A 85 -1.88 -15.16 -2.42
CA ILE A 85 -2.09 -16.34 -3.29
C ILE A 85 -0.78 -16.77 -3.98
N LEU A 86 0.00 -15.81 -4.48
CA LEU A 86 1.15 -16.08 -5.34
C LEU A 86 2.44 -16.35 -4.58
N TYR A 87 2.62 -15.77 -3.39
CA TYR A 87 3.90 -15.77 -2.66
C TYR A 87 4.50 -17.17 -2.53
N LYS A 88 3.72 -18.16 -2.08
CA LYS A 88 4.23 -19.54 -1.90
C LYS A 88 4.58 -20.24 -3.21
N ARG A 89 3.90 -19.91 -4.32
CA ARG A 89 4.18 -20.51 -5.64
C ARG A 89 5.40 -19.89 -6.29
N LEU A 90 5.62 -18.60 -6.07
CA LEU A 90 6.74 -17.86 -6.64
C LEU A 90 8.01 -17.96 -5.79
N TYR A 91 7.88 -18.19 -4.48
CA TYR A 91 9.01 -18.28 -3.55
C TYR A 91 10.12 -19.23 -4.04
N PRO A 92 9.84 -20.47 -4.50
CA PRO A 92 10.88 -21.38 -5.00
C PRO A 92 11.56 -20.90 -6.30
N LEU A 93 10.88 -20.07 -7.10
CA LEU A 93 11.42 -19.53 -8.35
C LEU A 93 12.36 -18.35 -8.12
N ILE A 94 12.11 -17.58 -7.06
CA ILE A 94 12.86 -16.36 -6.72
C ILE A 94 14.06 -16.70 -5.84
N ILE A 95 13.87 -17.59 -4.87
CA ILE A 95 14.93 -18.10 -4.01
C ILE A 95 15.21 -19.52 -4.49
N SER A 96 15.94 -19.62 -5.60
CA SER A 96 16.59 -20.86 -5.99
C SER A 96 17.57 -21.22 -4.87
N ARG A 97 17.36 -22.39 -4.26
CA ARG A 97 18.52 -23.14 -3.76
C ARG A 97 19.28 -23.74 -4.92
#